data_AF-A0A1J4JUX3-F1
#
_entry.id   AF-A0A1J4JUX3-F1
#
_cell.length_a   1.000
_cell.length_b   1.000
_cell.length_c   1.000
_cell.angle_alpha   90.00
_cell.angle_beta   90.00
_cell.angle_gamma   90.00
#
_symmetry.space_group_name_H-M   'P 1'
#
loop_
_entity.id
_entity.type
_entity.pdbx_description
1 polymer ?
#
loop_
_entity_poly.entity_id
_entity_poly.type
_entity_poly.pdbx_seq_one_letter_code
_entity_poly.pdbx_strand_id
1 'polypeptide(L)'
;MESPYPILPNLLLKCIDYNATENRYDFHPETKINHVIYIRTPISLKGTASIDKVITSNCELRFNDSKLDTSIQVTANGKITAYNCVFSASKSCKYAIEIFGKSEGYFKNCVFIGFDIAAVLVRDNSYSKFEDCTFIDSLAASISLCSNASADMIRCKFNGSLKYGVFCSGSFATIVDCEFKNLKERAIFVYDDSSIVIKDSTFEDCKNGICVAKKSIIQLDNSSFDLINLIAISVIENSYFTLKNSRFNDIGMALNVKNSNGEFRDSNIHNTHQTPIALFGKGNSSLISNVSIDTSLVFGIIIRDKASPQIFNCSFENIYDHCFSISDFSSPLIAYCYISSHQNGFSIFNGATPLILYNEIKAKTAFSCLTLGCPIIAMNNCSLCMINTPNNLIDLEFIDYTQYKDENGKEKIIFDSLETLKHYKNYGKNEFMKELKSDKKDEIFLSFEGDIYRLIFQQNGRLQYIPPLNDECECKCCLKHIKKFENECNKCVNCGKKSNILCSPCAHKIYCEECVQQKKVADKCPLCHIKIVATTPIYENFEECAICYDAKPDVVFLLCGHKCCCHECAEQTLTINKKCPVCNSKLSAIRHIFPI
;
A
#
# COMPACT_ATOMS: atom_id res chain seq x y z
N MET A 1 -30.12 9.82 -61.75
CA MET A 1 -30.42 10.26 -60.39
C MET A 1 -30.01 9.12 -59.48
N GLU A 2 -28.85 9.25 -58.83
CA GLU A 2 -28.40 8.26 -57.84
C GLU A 2 -29.43 8.23 -56.70
N SER A 3 -29.88 7.04 -56.34
CA SER A 3 -30.91 6.89 -55.33
C SER A 3 -30.34 7.39 -53.98
N PRO A 4 -31.09 8.18 -53.19
CA PRO A 4 -30.63 8.69 -51.89
C PRO A 4 -30.52 7.59 -50.82
N TYR A 5 -30.77 6.32 -51.17
CA TYR A 5 -30.77 5.21 -50.23
C TYR A 5 -29.33 4.75 -49.92
N PRO A 6 -29.00 4.46 -48.65
CA PRO A 6 -27.77 3.78 -48.32
C PRO A 6 -27.70 2.45 -49.08
N ILE A 7 -26.56 2.17 -49.73
CA ILE A 7 -26.34 0.89 -50.42
C ILE A 7 -26.17 -0.18 -49.34
N LEU A 8 -27.29 -0.77 -48.93
CA LEU A 8 -27.31 -1.87 -47.98
C LEU A 8 -26.94 -3.18 -48.67
N PRO A 9 -26.29 -4.11 -47.95
CA PRO A 9 -26.05 -5.45 -48.47
C PRO A 9 -27.38 -6.11 -48.88
N ASN A 10 -27.43 -6.67 -50.10
CA ASN A 10 -28.62 -7.34 -50.63
C ASN A 10 -29.18 -8.45 -49.71
N LEU A 11 -28.32 -9.06 -48.89
CA LEU A 11 -28.73 -10.06 -47.91
C LEU A 11 -29.48 -9.44 -46.72
N LEU A 12 -29.09 -8.25 -46.27
CA LEU A 12 -29.76 -7.54 -45.18
C LEU A 12 -31.11 -6.99 -45.63
N LEU A 13 -31.20 -6.45 -46.85
CA LEU A 13 -32.44 -5.91 -47.43
C LEU A 13 -33.60 -6.92 -47.50
N LYS A 14 -33.30 -8.22 -47.55
CA LYS A 14 -34.32 -9.29 -47.61
C LYS A 14 -34.92 -9.64 -46.25
N CYS A 15 -34.32 -9.14 -45.16
CA CYS A 15 -34.63 -9.55 -43.79
C CYS A 15 -35.01 -8.37 -42.90
N ILE A 16 -35.29 -7.21 -43.48
CA ILE A 16 -35.60 -6.00 -42.74
C ILE A 16 -36.82 -5.28 -43.32
N ASP A 17 -37.61 -4.67 -42.45
CA ASP A 17 -38.64 -3.71 -42.84
C ASP A 17 -38.06 -2.30 -42.86
N TYR A 18 -38.38 -1.54 -43.91
CA TYR A 18 -37.86 -0.19 -44.11
C TYR A 18 -38.73 0.85 -43.41
N ASN A 19 -38.14 1.61 -42.49
CA ASN A 19 -38.73 2.84 -41.99
C ASN A 19 -37.95 4.05 -42.54
N ALA A 20 -38.61 4.81 -43.42
CA ALA A 20 -37.95 5.73 -44.35
C ALA A 20 -37.32 6.98 -43.72
N THR A 21 -37.69 7.31 -42.48
CA THR A 21 -37.37 8.64 -41.95
C THR A 21 -35.99 8.74 -41.29
N GLU A 22 -35.31 7.63 -40.97
CA GLU A 22 -34.11 7.69 -40.09
C GLU A 22 -33.02 6.61 -40.32
N ASN A 23 -32.96 5.93 -41.47
CA ASN A 23 -32.11 4.73 -41.66
C ASN A 23 -32.28 3.70 -40.53
N ARG A 24 -33.53 3.55 -40.07
CA ARG A 24 -33.94 2.58 -39.04
C ARG A 24 -34.61 1.40 -39.72
N TYR A 25 -34.19 0.22 -39.33
CA TYR A 25 -34.64 -1.03 -39.93
C TYR A 25 -34.93 -2.03 -38.82
N ASP A 26 -36.11 -2.64 -38.89
CA ASP A 26 -36.50 -3.71 -37.99
C ASP A 26 -36.21 -5.05 -38.67
N PHE A 27 -35.54 -5.96 -37.97
CA PHE A 27 -35.38 -7.33 -38.42
C PHE A 27 -36.75 -8.02 -38.51
N HIS A 28 -36.97 -8.77 -39.58
CA HIS A 28 -38.09 -9.69 -39.65
C HIS A 28 -38.01 -10.72 -38.50
N PRO A 29 -39.14 -11.22 -37.99
CA PRO A 29 -39.15 -12.29 -37.00
C PRO A 29 -38.29 -13.47 -37.47
N GLU A 30 -37.47 -14.01 -36.56
CA GLU A 30 -36.60 -15.17 -36.82
C GLU A 30 -35.53 -14.95 -37.92
N THR A 31 -35.10 -13.70 -38.15
CA THR A 31 -34.05 -13.40 -39.13
C THR A 31 -32.80 -14.25 -38.91
N LYS A 32 -32.42 -15.02 -39.93
CA LYS A 32 -31.22 -15.85 -39.95
C LYS A 32 -30.39 -15.59 -41.19
N ILE A 33 -29.19 -15.06 -41.01
CA ILE A 33 -28.26 -14.73 -42.09
C ILE A 33 -26.96 -15.53 -41.87
N ASN A 34 -26.80 -16.62 -42.62
CA ASN A 34 -25.62 -17.50 -42.53
C ASN A 34 -24.40 -16.95 -43.32
N HIS A 35 -24.25 -15.63 -43.39
CA HIS A 35 -23.22 -14.97 -44.16
C HIS A 35 -22.67 -13.76 -43.41
N VAL A 36 -21.43 -13.38 -43.75
CA VAL A 36 -20.82 -12.14 -43.28
C VAL A 36 -21.51 -10.94 -43.94
N ILE A 37 -21.90 -9.96 -43.12
CA ILE A 37 -22.50 -8.69 -43.58
C ILE A 37 -21.48 -7.57 -43.41
N TYR A 38 -21.26 -6.80 -44.46
CA TYR A 38 -20.39 -5.62 -44.45
C TYR A 38 -21.24 -4.35 -44.43
N ILE A 39 -21.09 -3.56 -43.38
CA ILE A 39 -21.80 -2.29 -43.21
C ILE A 39 -20.79 -1.16 -43.44
N ARG A 40 -21.07 -0.33 -44.45
CA ARG A 40 -20.23 0.81 -44.87
C ARG A 40 -21.00 2.14 -44.89
N THR A 41 -22.27 2.11 -44.49
CA THR A 41 -23.15 3.26 -44.41
C THR A 41 -23.81 3.25 -43.04
N PRO A 42 -24.01 4.41 -42.40
CA PRO A 42 -24.67 4.46 -41.11
C PRO A 42 -26.05 3.79 -41.14
N ILE A 43 -26.29 2.90 -40.18
CA ILE A 43 -27.55 2.15 -40.07
C ILE A 43 -27.93 1.93 -38.62
N SER A 44 -29.23 1.95 -38.34
CA SER A 44 -29.80 1.54 -37.06
C SER A 44 -30.68 0.30 -37.24
N LEU A 45 -30.40 -0.73 -36.46
CA LEU A 45 -31.07 -2.03 -36.49
C LEU A 45 -31.82 -2.28 -35.18
N LYS A 46 -32.97 -2.94 -35.25
CA LYS A 46 -33.76 -3.37 -34.10
C LYS A 46 -34.37 -4.75 -34.32
N GLY A 47 -34.59 -5.51 -33.24
CA GLY A 47 -35.24 -6.82 -33.29
C GLY A 47 -34.28 -7.99 -33.03
N THR A 48 -34.73 -9.20 -33.36
CA THR A 48 -33.97 -10.43 -33.10
C THR A 48 -33.35 -10.95 -34.39
N ALA A 49 -32.05 -11.24 -34.36
CA ALA A 49 -31.35 -11.81 -35.51
C ALA A 49 -30.23 -12.76 -35.11
N SER A 50 -30.08 -13.84 -35.88
CA SER A 50 -28.89 -14.70 -35.89
C SER A 50 -28.12 -14.41 -37.18
N ILE A 51 -26.91 -13.85 -37.05
CA ILE A 51 -26.09 -13.42 -38.18
C ILE A 51 -24.71 -14.04 -37.98
N ASP A 52 -24.15 -14.69 -39.00
CA ASP A 52 -22.84 -15.33 -38.88
C ASP A 52 -21.75 -14.34 -38.41
N LYS A 53 -21.67 -13.18 -39.07
CA LYS A 53 -20.77 -12.09 -38.66
C LYS A 53 -21.21 -10.75 -39.23
N VAL A 54 -21.02 -9.68 -38.47
CA VAL A 54 -21.18 -8.30 -38.94
C VAL A 54 -19.84 -7.58 -38.88
N ILE A 55 -19.47 -6.90 -39.96
CA ILE A 55 -18.26 -6.09 -40.03
C ILE A 55 -18.67 -4.67 -40.40
N THR A 56 -18.37 -3.71 -39.53
CA THR A 56 -18.59 -2.28 -39.77
C THR A 56 -17.26 -1.55 -39.91
N SER A 57 -17.15 -0.68 -40.92
CA SER A 57 -15.96 0.15 -41.13
C SER A 57 -16.28 1.53 -41.68
N ASN A 58 -15.53 2.55 -41.23
CA ASN A 58 -15.71 3.97 -41.58
C ASN A 58 -17.18 4.46 -41.49
N CYS A 59 -17.99 3.87 -40.61
CA CYS A 59 -19.38 4.25 -40.42
C CYS A 59 -19.89 3.86 -39.03
N GLU A 60 -21.11 4.29 -38.71
CA GLU A 60 -21.76 3.99 -37.44
C GLU A 60 -22.81 2.89 -37.58
N LEU A 61 -22.69 1.84 -36.76
CA LEU A 61 -23.66 0.78 -36.60
C LEU A 61 -24.41 0.96 -35.28
N ARG A 62 -25.73 1.13 -35.33
CA ARG A 62 -26.58 1.26 -34.14
C ARG A 62 -27.46 0.04 -33.96
N PHE A 63 -27.57 -0.45 -32.73
CA PHE A 63 -28.57 -1.43 -32.31
C PHE A 63 -29.43 -0.89 -31.19
N ASN A 64 -30.74 -1.08 -31.28
CA ASN A 64 -31.70 -0.72 -30.23
C ASN A 64 -32.63 -1.90 -29.95
N ASP A 65 -32.87 -2.22 -28.69
CA ASP A 65 -33.81 -3.27 -28.25
C ASP A 65 -33.65 -4.60 -29.02
N SER A 66 -32.40 -5.06 -29.16
CA SER A 66 -32.05 -6.15 -30.07
C SER A 66 -31.54 -7.39 -29.35
N LYS A 67 -31.90 -8.59 -29.83
CA LYS A 67 -31.31 -9.85 -29.39
C LYS A 67 -30.52 -10.46 -30.53
N LEU A 68 -29.21 -10.55 -30.34
CA LEU A 68 -28.26 -10.84 -31.41
C LEU A 68 -27.48 -12.11 -31.08
N ASP A 69 -27.54 -13.05 -32.01
CA ASP A 69 -26.66 -14.21 -32.07
C ASP A 69 -25.66 -14.00 -33.21
N THR A 70 -24.58 -13.27 -32.93
CA THR A 70 -23.60 -12.84 -33.94
C THR A 70 -22.27 -12.42 -33.33
N SER A 71 -21.22 -12.45 -34.15
CA SER A 71 -19.95 -11.78 -33.87
C SER A 71 -19.84 -10.47 -34.66
N ILE A 72 -19.49 -9.38 -33.99
CA ILE A 72 -19.40 -8.04 -34.59
C ILE A 72 -17.96 -7.56 -34.56
N GLN A 73 -17.45 -7.11 -35.71
CA GLN A 73 -16.17 -6.42 -35.82
C GLN A 73 -16.38 -4.97 -36.20
N VAL A 74 -15.77 -4.08 -35.43
CA VAL A 74 -15.76 -2.63 -35.65
C VAL A 74 -14.32 -2.24 -35.97
N THR A 75 -14.09 -1.74 -37.18
CA THR A 75 -12.74 -1.46 -37.66
C THR A 75 -12.63 -0.17 -38.47
N ALA A 76 -11.41 0.29 -38.72
CA ALA A 76 -11.08 1.45 -39.55
C ALA A 76 -11.96 2.66 -39.19
N ASN A 77 -11.76 3.20 -37.99
CA ASN A 77 -12.54 4.33 -37.44
C ASN A 77 -14.06 4.08 -37.47
N GLY A 78 -14.47 2.82 -37.31
CA GLY A 78 -15.88 2.45 -37.20
C GLY A 78 -16.42 2.81 -35.82
N LYS A 79 -17.75 2.94 -35.73
CA LYS A 79 -18.44 3.16 -34.47
C LYS A 79 -19.55 2.15 -34.30
N ILE A 80 -19.69 1.61 -33.10
CA ILE A 80 -20.87 0.85 -32.70
C ILE A 80 -21.55 1.51 -31.51
N THR A 81 -22.87 1.60 -31.56
CA THR A 81 -23.69 2.09 -30.45
C THR A 81 -24.81 1.09 -30.21
N ALA A 82 -24.97 0.58 -28.98
CA ALA A 82 -26.02 -0.39 -28.66
C ALA A 82 -26.76 -0.02 -27.36
N TYR A 83 -28.09 -0.09 -27.41
CA TYR A 83 -28.98 0.20 -26.29
C TYR A 83 -29.95 -0.95 -26.07
N ASN A 84 -30.07 -1.43 -24.83
CA ASN A 84 -31.01 -2.49 -24.44
C ASN A 84 -30.83 -3.78 -25.27
N CYS A 85 -29.58 -4.15 -25.55
CA CYS A 85 -29.28 -5.28 -26.42
C CYS A 85 -28.79 -6.51 -25.64
N VAL A 86 -29.11 -7.70 -26.15
CA VAL A 86 -28.55 -8.97 -25.67
C VAL A 86 -27.67 -9.56 -26.75
N PHE A 87 -26.39 -9.76 -26.45
CA PHE A 87 -25.42 -10.43 -27.30
C PHE A 87 -25.16 -11.82 -26.74
N SER A 88 -25.36 -12.84 -27.58
CA SER A 88 -25.12 -14.24 -27.24
C SER A 88 -24.49 -14.95 -28.42
N ALA A 89 -23.92 -16.14 -28.19
CA ALA A 89 -23.44 -16.99 -29.26
C ALA A 89 -24.01 -18.41 -29.13
N SER A 90 -24.81 -18.84 -30.11
CA SER A 90 -25.31 -20.22 -30.19
C SER A 90 -24.26 -21.22 -30.67
N LYS A 91 -23.16 -20.72 -31.26
CA LYS A 91 -22.00 -21.47 -31.74
C LYS A 91 -20.72 -20.92 -31.11
N SER A 92 -19.66 -21.74 -31.08
CA SER A 92 -18.32 -21.31 -30.65
C SER A 92 -17.90 -20.01 -31.36
N CYS A 93 -17.81 -18.93 -30.59
CA CYS A 93 -17.44 -17.59 -31.03
C CYS A 93 -16.40 -17.02 -30.07
N LYS A 94 -15.28 -16.55 -30.62
CA LYS A 94 -14.20 -15.94 -29.83
C LYS A 94 -14.67 -14.70 -29.08
N TYR A 95 -15.40 -13.83 -29.79
CA TYR A 95 -15.87 -12.55 -29.28
C TYR A 95 -17.29 -12.22 -29.74
N ALA A 96 -18.07 -11.60 -28.86
CA ALA A 96 -19.32 -10.94 -29.25
C ALA A 96 -18.99 -9.71 -30.10
N ILE A 97 -18.07 -8.89 -29.60
CA ILE A 97 -17.68 -7.64 -30.22
C ILE A 97 -16.16 -7.51 -30.17
N GLU A 98 -15.57 -7.20 -31.32
CA GLU A 98 -14.16 -6.83 -31.45
C GLU A 98 -14.06 -5.43 -32.04
N ILE A 99 -13.45 -4.51 -31.30
CA ILE A 99 -13.29 -3.10 -31.66
C ILE A 99 -11.79 -2.82 -31.86
N PHE A 100 -11.40 -2.44 -33.06
CA PHE A 100 -9.99 -2.21 -33.39
C PHE A 100 -9.76 -1.15 -34.47
N GLY A 101 -8.52 -0.72 -34.67
CA GLY A 101 -8.17 0.25 -35.70
C GLY A 101 -8.78 1.63 -35.46
N LYS A 102 -8.54 2.19 -34.28
CA LYS A 102 -9.04 3.51 -33.84
C LYS A 102 -10.57 3.61 -33.86
N SER A 103 -11.25 2.53 -33.52
CA SER A 103 -12.72 2.46 -33.54
C SER A 103 -13.31 2.75 -32.16
N GLU A 104 -14.62 3.01 -32.11
CA GLU A 104 -15.36 3.32 -30.89
C GLU A 104 -16.53 2.37 -30.66
N GLY A 105 -16.79 2.06 -29.39
CA GLY A 105 -18.00 1.36 -28.97
C GLY A 105 -18.69 2.05 -27.79
N TYR A 106 -20.02 2.16 -27.84
CA TYR A 106 -20.83 2.61 -26.73
C TYR A 106 -21.98 1.63 -26.48
N PHE A 107 -22.07 1.12 -25.25
CA PHE A 107 -23.03 0.10 -24.85
C PHE A 107 -23.76 0.56 -23.60
N LYS A 108 -25.10 0.58 -23.65
CA LYS A 108 -25.92 0.94 -22.50
C LYS A 108 -27.02 -0.08 -22.27
N ASN A 109 -27.14 -0.55 -21.02
CA ASN A 109 -28.13 -1.55 -20.62
C ASN A 109 -28.06 -2.82 -21.50
N CYS A 110 -26.85 -3.27 -21.80
CA CYS A 110 -26.61 -4.43 -22.66
C CYS A 110 -26.20 -5.66 -21.83
N VAL A 111 -26.53 -6.85 -22.33
CA VAL A 111 -26.17 -8.13 -21.71
C VAL A 111 -25.31 -8.94 -22.68
N PHE A 112 -24.20 -9.49 -22.20
CA PHE A 112 -23.28 -10.32 -22.98
C PHE A 112 -23.16 -11.71 -22.34
N ILE A 113 -23.45 -12.77 -23.10
CA ILE A 113 -23.58 -14.14 -22.59
C ILE A 113 -22.73 -15.12 -23.41
N GLY A 114 -21.78 -15.80 -22.75
CA GLY A 114 -21.15 -17.03 -23.24
C GLY A 114 -20.26 -16.90 -24.48
N PHE A 115 -18.98 -16.54 -24.28
CA PHE A 115 -17.98 -16.40 -25.36
C PHE A 115 -16.66 -17.11 -25.04
N ASP A 116 -15.97 -17.60 -26.07
CA ASP A 116 -14.82 -18.51 -25.90
C ASP A 116 -13.54 -17.82 -25.42
N ILE A 117 -13.36 -16.54 -25.77
CA ILE A 117 -12.19 -15.76 -25.34
C ILE A 117 -12.65 -14.56 -24.54
N ALA A 118 -13.40 -13.64 -25.14
CA ALA A 118 -13.95 -12.53 -24.40
C ALA A 118 -15.33 -12.10 -24.92
N ALA A 119 -16.21 -11.58 -24.07
CA ALA A 119 -17.42 -10.96 -24.59
C ALA A 119 -17.08 -9.75 -25.47
N VAL A 120 -16.16 -8.89 -25.00
CA VAL A 120 -15.69 -7.74 -25.78
C VAL A 120 -14.16 -7.66 -25.79
N LEU A 121 -13.58 -7.56 -26.98
CA LEU A 121 -12.17 -7.26 -27.20
C LEU A 121 -12.01 -5.84 -27.76
N VAL A 122 -11.16 -5.03 -27.12
CA VAL A 122 -10.82 -3.68 -27.60
C VAL A 122 -9.31 -3.61 -27.79
N ARG A 123 -8.88 -3.18 -28.98
CA ARG A 123 -7.46 -3.08 -29.31
C ARG A 123 -7.09 -1.96 -30.28
N ASP A 124 -5.81 -1.72 -30.45
CA ASP A 124 -5.21 -0.84 -31.45
C ASP A 124 -5.73 0.59 -31.39
N ASN A 125 -5.49 1.25 -30.25
CA ASN A 125 -5.91 2.64 -29.99
C ASN A 125 -7.42 2.88 -30.10
N SER A 126 -8.22 1.85 -29.80
CA SER A 126 -9.68 1.94 -29.81
C SER A 126 -10.22 2.21 -28.41
N TYR A 127 -11.45 2.72 -28.36
CA TYR A 127 -12.13 3.08 -27.12
C TYR A 127 -13.48 2.37 -27.01
N SER A 128 -13.88 2.03 -25.79
CA SER A 128 -15.23 1.54 -25.51
C SER A 128 -15.80 2.09 -24.21
N LYS A 129 -17.11 2.26 -24.16
CA LYS A 129 -17.83 2.66 -22.95
C LYS A 129 -18.99 1.73 -22.68
N PHE A 130 -19.11 1.29 -21.44
CA PHE A 130 -20.16 0.42 -20.95
C PHE A 130 -20.88 1.10 -19.78
N GLU A 131 -22.19 1.27 -19.90
CA GLU A 131 -23.06 1.83 -18.87
C GLU A 131 -24.18 0.83 -18.57
N ASP A 132 -24.34 0.44 -17.30
CA ASP A 132 -25.44 -0.43 -16.88
C ASP A 132 -25.44 -1.81 -17.60
N CYS A 133 -24.25 -2.29 -18.02
CA CYS A 133 -24.09 -3.54 -18.77
C CYS A 133 -23.83 -4.76 -17.86
N THR A 134 -24.24 -5.94 -18.31
CA THR A 134 -24.02 -7.22 -17.59
C THR A 134 -23.24 -8.20 -18.46
N PHE A 135 -22.21 -8.82 -17.89
CA PHE A 135 -21.36 -9.82 -18.54
C PHE A 135 -21.47 -11.16 -17.80
N ILE A 136 -21.81 -12.23 -18.53
CA ILE A 136 -22.14 -13.54 -17.96
C ILE A 136 -21.31 -14.63 -18.65
N ASP A 137 -20.62 -15.44 -17.84
CA ASP A 137 -20.04 -16.74 -18.20
C ASP A 137 -19.14 -16.75 -19.46
N SER A 138 -18.15 -15.84 -19.54
CA SER A 138 -17.12 -15.92 -20.58
C SER A 138 -15.98 -16.90 -20.20
N LEU A 139 -15.48 -17.67 -21.16
CA LEU A 139 -14.48 -18.73 -20.91
C LEU A 139 -13.08 -18.20 -20.57
N ALA A 140 -12.69 -16.99 -20.99
CA ALA A 140 -11.45 -16.37 -20.52
C ALA A 140 -11.71 -15.02 -19.84
N ALA A 141 -12.06 -13.96 -20.56
CA ALA A 141 -12.33 -12.64 -19.99
C ALA A 141 -13.76 -12.16 -20.26
N SER A 142 -14.38 -11.31 -19.44
CA SER A 142 -15.57 -10.58 -19.92
C SER A 142 -15.15 -9.47 -20.88
N ILE A 143 -14.19 -8.64 -20.48
CA ILE A 143 -13.62 -7.57 -21.32
C ILE A 143 -12.10 -7.74 -21.38
N SER A 144 -11.56 -7.65 -22.60
CA SER A 144 -10.12 -7.66 -22.85
C SER A 144 -9.68 -6.37 -23.55
N LEU A 145 -8.68 -5.69 -22.98
CA LEU A 145 -8.08 -4.47 -23.51
C LEU A 145 -6.61 -4.72 -23.85
N CYS A 146 -6.23 -4.45 -25.10
CA CYS A 146 -4.87 -4.67 -25.59
C CYS A 146 -4.38 -3.50 -26.48
N SER A 147 -3.08 -3.36 -26.69
CA SER A 147 -2.53 -2.47 -27.74
C SER A 147 -3.00 -1.01 -27.64
N ASN A 148 -2.77 -0.37 -26.49
CA ASN A 148 -3.16 1.01 -26.20
C ASN A 148 -4.67 1.26 -26.30
N ALA A 149 -5.48 0.25 -25.96
CA ALA A 149 -6.93 0.41 -25.86
C ALA A 149 -7.32 1.15 -24.58
N SER A 150 -8.54 1.70 -24.59
CA SER A 150 -9.14 2.29 -23.39
C SER A 150 -10.59 1.87 -23.21
N ALA A 151 -11.04 1.76 -21.96
CA ALA A 151 -12.45 1.53 -21.68
C ALA A 151 -12.95 2.18 -20.38
N ASP A 152 -14.20 2.64 -20.42
CA ASP A 152 -14.93 3.08 -19.23
C ASP A 152 -16.07 2.10 -18.91
N MET A 153 -16.15 1.66 -17.67
CA MET A 153 -17.14 0.71 -17.16
C MET A 153 -17.85 1.37 -15.99
N ILE A 154 -19.15 1.63 -16.15
CA ILE A 154 -19.95 2.37 -15.18
C ILE A 154 -21.19 1.55 -14.86
N ARG A 155 -21.41 1.21 -13.58
CA ARG A 155 -22.57 0.40 -13.15
C ARG A 155 -22.67 -0.95 -13.85
N CYS A 156 -21.51 -1.56 -14.14
CA CYS A 156 -21.46 -2.85 -14.83
C CYS A 156 -21.41 -4.02 -13.84
N LYS A 157 -21.97 -5.16 -14.25
CA LYS A 157 -21.96 -6.41 -13.48
C LYS A 157 -21.19 -7.50 -14.22
N PHE A 158 -20.25 -8.14 -13.54
CA PHE A 158 -19.41 -9.22 -14.07
C PHE A 158 -19.67 -10.49 -13.26
N ASN A 159 -20.23 -11.53 -13.89
CA ASN A 159 -20.62 -12.76 -13.20
C ASN A 159 -20.08 -14.02 -13.93
N GLY A 160 -19.42 -14.90 -13.17
CA GLY A 160 -19.18 -16.29 -13.59
C GLY A 160 -18.09 -16.55 -14.64
N SER A 161 -17.38 -15.50 -15.12
CA SER A 161 -16.27 -15.69 -16.06
C SER A 161 -15.16 -16.57 -15.47
N LEU A 162 -14.59 -17.47 -16.28
CA LEU A 162 -13.66 -18.49 -15.78
C LEU A 162 -12.31 -17.92 -15.36
N LYS A 163 -11.72 -16.99 -16.12
CA LYS A 163 -10.38 -16.44 -15.79
C LYS A 163 -10.45 -15.02 -15.26
N TYR A 164 -11.03 -14.11 -16.02
CA TYR A 164 -11.01 -12.67 -15.75
C TYR A 164 -12.38 -12.04 -15.91
N GLY A 165 -12.76 -11.12 -15.03
CA GLY A 165 -13.77 -10.12 -15.36
C GLY A 165 -13.18 -9.17 -16.39
N VAL A 166 -12.11 -8.48 -16.02
CA VAL A 166 -11.39 -7.55 -16.90
C VAL A 166 -9.92 -7.95 -17.03
N PHE A 167 -9.45 -8.06 -18.28
CA PHE A 167 -8.04 -8.22 -18.61
C PHE A 167 -7.54 -6.96 -19.33
N CYS A 168 -6.47 -6.35 -18.81
CA CYS A 168 -5.90 -5.11 -19.32
C CYS A 168 -4.39 -5.27 -19.54
N SER A 169 -3.94 -5.14 -20.80
CA SER A 169 -2.54 -5.29 -21.22
C SER A 169 -2.09 -4.13 -22.12
N GLY A 170 -1.03 -3.42 -21.77
CA GLY A 170 -0.60 -2.17 -22.44
C GLY A 170 -1.76 -1.20 -22.70
N SER A 171 -2.69 -1.05 -21.75
CA SER A 171 -3.98 -0.38 -21.95
C SER A 171 -4.48 0.34 -20.69
N PHE A 172 -5.60 1.06 -20.81
CA PHE A 172 -6.17 1.89 -19.75
C PHE A 172 -7.63 1.54 -19.47
N ALA A 173 -8.05 1.56 -18.20
CA ALA A 173 -9.47 1.41 -17.87
C ALA A 173 -9.91 2.26 -16.68
N THR A 174 -11.17 2.71 -16.74
CA THR A 174 -11.88 3.32 -15.60
C THR A 174 -13.06 2.42 -15.23
N ILE A 175 -13.16 2.07 -13.96
CA ILE A 175 -14.23 1.23 -13.41
C ILE A 175 -14.89 1.99 -12.26
N VAL A 176 -16.19 2.25 -12.38
CA VAL A 176 -16.96 3.01 -11.40
C VAL A 176 -18.25 2.29 -11.08
N ASP A 177 -18.53 2.10 -9.79
CA ASP A 177 -19.80 1.52 -9.31
C ASP A 177 -20.07 0.13 -9.91
N CYS A 178 -19.04 -0.72 -10.04
CA CYS A 178 -19.17 -2.03 -10.68
C CYS A 178 -19.22 -3.17 -9.65
N GLU A 179 -19.86 -4.28 -10.04
CA GLU A 179 -19.95 -5.51 -9.24
C GLU A 179 -19.19 -6.66 -9.93
N PHE A 180 -18.25 -7.29 -9.23
CA PHE A 180 -17.53 -8.48 -9.67
C PHE A 180 -17.89 -9.67 -8.77
N LYS A 181 -18.55 -10.69 -9.33
CA LYS A 181 -19.10 -11.82 -8.55
C LYS A 181 -18.77 -13.18 -9.14
N ASN A 182 -18.50 -14.16 -8.27
CA ASN A 182 -18.34 -15.57 -8.63
C ASN A 182 -17.24 -15.83 -9.69
N LEU A 183 -16.12 -15.09 -9.62
CA LEU A 183 -15.04 -15.21 -10.61
C LEU A 183 -14.02 -16.27 -10.18
N LYS A 184 -13.80 -17.27 -11.04
CA LYS A 184 -13.09 -18.51 -10.67
C LYS A 184 -11.56 -18.38 -10.58
N GLU A 185 -10.96 -17.38 -11.25
CA GLU A 185 -9.54 -17.07 -11.07
C GLU A 185 -9.30 -15.67 -10.49
N ARG A 186 -9.35 -14.62 -11.30
CA ARG A 186 -9.10 -13.23 -10.87
C ARG A 186 -10.24 -12.34 -11.34
N ALA A 187 -10.68 -11.39 -10.52
CA ALA A 187 -11.66 -10.42 -10.98
C ALA A 187 -11.06 -9.49 -12.04
N ILE A 188 -9.87 -8.96 -11.77
CA ILE A 188 -9.17 -8.04 -12.67
C ILE A 188 -7.70 -8.44 -12.77
N PHE A 189 -7.16 -8.44 -13.99
CA PHE A 189 -5.73 -8.59 -14.23
C PHE A 189 -5.19 -7.43 -15.07
N VAL A 190 -4.27 -6.66 -14.48
CA VAL A 190 -3.61 -5.49 -15.05
C VAL A 190 -2.14 -5.82 -15.28
N TYR A 191 -1.69 -5.69 -16.52
CA TYR A 191 -0.42 -6.26 -16.94
C TYR A 191 0.28 -5.38 -18.01
N ASP A 192 1.60 -5.44 -18.07
CA ASP A 192 2.43 -4.86 -19.15
C ASP A 192 2.19 -3.37 -19.39
N ASP A 193 2.71 -2.53 -18.47
CA ASP A 193 2.62 -1.06 -18.53
C ASP A 193 1.16 -0.55 -18.65
N SER A 194 0.19 -1.23 -18.01
CA SER A 194 -1.22 -0.85 -17.99
C SER A 194 -1.59 0.00 -16.78
N SER A 195 -2.69 0.74 -16.87
CA SER A 195 -3.21 1.53 -15.75
C SER A 195 -4.72 1.35 -15.58
N ILE A 196 -5.16 1.17 -14.33
CA ILE A 196 -6.59 1.10 -14.01
C ILE A 196 -6.96 2.01 -12.85
N VAL A 197 -8.12 2.67 -12.96
CA VAL A 197 -8.75 3.45 -11.90
C VAL A 197 -10.06 2.77 -11.52
N ILE A 198 -10.25 2.49 -10.23
CA ILE A 198 -11.42 1.78 -9.69
C ILE A 198 -12.01 2.63 -8.57
N LYS A 199 -13.32 2.87 -8.64
CA LYS A 199 -14.07 3.62 -7.61
C LYS A 199 -15.39 2.94 -7.29
N ASP A 200 -15.78 3.00 -6.03
CA ASP A 200 -17.13 2.63 -5.57
C ASP A 200 -17.54 1.21 -5.98
N SER A 201 -16.58 0.28 -6.10
CA SER A 201 -16.83 -1.04 -6.70
C SER A 201 -16.78 -2.17 -5.66
N THR A 202 -17.43 -3.28 -5.97
CA THR A 202 -17.54 -4.44 -5.07
C THR A 202 -16.98 -5.70 -5.74
N PHE A 203 -16.27 -6.49 -4.94
CA PHE A 203 -15.69 -7.77 -5.32
C PHE A 203 -16.16 -8.83 -4.33
N GLU A 204 -16.98 -9.78 -4.77
CA GLU A 204 -17.65 -10.75 -3.91
C GLU A 204 -17.46 -12.18 -4.43
N ASP A 205 -17.17 -13.12 -3.53
CA ASP A 205 -17.04 -14.56 -3.83
C ASP A 205 -16.12 -14.85 -5.04
N CYS A 206 -14.96 -14.21 -5.04
CA CYS A 206 -13.95 -14.37 -6.08
C CYS A 206 -12.75 -15.14 -5.53
N LYS A 207 -12.12 -15.98 -6.37
CA LYS A 207 -10.89 -16.69 -5.94
C LYS A 207 -9.76 -15.71 -5.62
N ASN A 208 -9.56 -14.72 -6.48
CA ASN A 208 -8.69 -13.56 -6.26
C ASN A 208 -9.41 -12.30 -6.75
N GLY A 209 -9.15 -11.16 -6.10
CA GLY A 209 -9.64 -9.87 -6.55
C GLY A 209 -8.84 -9.35 -7.73
N ILE A 210 -7.79 -8.58 -7.47
CA ILE A 210 -7.03 -7.83 -8.46
C ILE A 210 -5.57 -8.24 -8.47
N CYS A 211 -5.01 -8.46 -9.65
CA CYS A 211 -3.58 -8.65 -9.85
C CYS A 211 -3.01 -7.53 -10.74
N VAL A 212 -1.90 -6.93 -10.33
CA VAL A 212 -1.20 -5.85 -11.03
C VAL A 212 0.25 -6.25 -11.20
N ALA A 213 0.74 -6.29 -12.44
CA ALA A 213 2.07 -6.80 -12.76
C ALA A 213 2.73 -6.03 -13.92
N LYS A 214 4.06 -6.18 -14.02
CA LYS A 214 4.91 -5.59 -15.06
C LYS A 214 4.71 -4.09 -15.24
N LYS A 215 5.20 -3.31 -14.27
CA LYS A 215 5.17 -1.83 -14.31
C LYS A 215 3.78 -1.23 -14.47
N SER A 216 2.75 -1.97 -14.06
CA SER A 216 1.37 -1.51 -14.15
C SER A 216 0.97 -0.69 -12.93
N ILE A 217 -0.12 0.06 -13.06
CA ILE A 217 -0.61 0.98 -12.04
C ILE A 217 -2.06 0.65 -11.68
N ILE A 218 -2.36 0.69 -10.38
CA ILE A 218 -3.74 0.69 -9.88
C ILE A 218 -3.99 1.88 -8.97
N GLN A 219 -5.12 2.54 -9.18
CA GLN A 219 -5.73 3.46 -8.23
C GLN A 219 -7.09 2.91 -7.84
N LEU A 220 -7.31 2.66 -6.56
CA LEU A 220 -8.54 2.10 -6.02
C LEU A 220 -9.00 2.94 -4.83
N ASP A 221 -10.26 3.34 -4.89
CA ASP A 221 -10.90 4.19 -3.88
C ASP A 221 -12.29 3.67 -3.54
N ASN A 222 -12.66 3.75 -2.27
CA ASN A 222 -14.00 3.46 -1.76
C ASN A 222 -14.61 2.13 -2.26
N SER A 223 -13.83 1.05 -2.25
CA SER A 223 -14.28 -0.26 -2.78
C SER A 223 -14.26 -1.36 -1.71
N SER A 224 -15.09 -2.39 -1.86
CA SER A 224 -15.16 -3.53 -0.93
C SER A 224 -14.74 -4.85 -1.55
N PHE A 225 -14.08 -5.68 -0.74
CA PHE A 225 -13.67 -7.04 -1.07
C PHE A 225 -14.22 -7.98 0.00
N ASP A 226 -15.15 -8.83 -0.40
CA ASP A 226 -15.91 -9.70 0.49
C ASP A 226 -15.77 -11.15 0.00
N LEU A 227 -15.50 -12.09 0.91
CA LEU A 227 -15.41 -13.52 0.59
C LEU A 227 -14.35 -13.85 -0.49
N ILE A 228 -13.17 -13.22 -0.39
CA ILE A 228 -12.07 -13.48 -1.32
C ILE A 228 -11.21 -14.63 -0.82
N ASN A 229 -11.24 -15.76 -1.52
CA ASN A 229 -10.62 -17.00 -1.07
C ASN A 229 -9.10 -16.88 -0.82
N LEU A 230 -8.35 -16.31 -1.77
CA LEU A 230 -6.87 -16.26 -1.70
C LEU A 230 -6.33 -14.86 -1.44
N ILE A 231 -6.33 -13.99 -2.45
CA ILE A 231 -5.71 -12.66 -2.37
C ILE A 231 -6.67 -11.63 -2.95
N ALA A 232 -7.01 -10.60 -2.17
CA ALA A 232 -7.81 -9.47 -2.63
C ALA A 232 -7.02 -8.61 -3.62
N ILE A 233 -5.80 -8.19 -3.29
CA ILE A 233 -4.96 -7.38 -4.18
C ILE A 233 -3.51 -7.87 -4.18
N SER A 234 -2.96 -8.13 -5.37
CA SER A 234 -1.55 -8.51 -5.57
C SER A 234 -0.86 -7.53 -6.51
N VAL A 235 0.25 -6.95 -6.07
CA VAL A 235 1.03 -5.95 -6.85
C VAL A 235 2.49 -6.40 -6.95
N ILE A 236 2.93 -6.70 -8.17
CA ILE A 236 4.22 -7.36 -8.42
C ILE A 236 4.99 -6.75 -9.60
N GLU A 237 6.28 -7.07 -9.71
CA GLU A 237 7.11 -6.80 -10.90
C GLU A 237 7.20 -5.30 -11.27
N ASN A 238 7.67 -4.49 -10.31
CA ASN A 238 7.90 -3.04 -10.44
C ASN A 238 6.60 -2.25 -10.69
N SER A 239 5.48 -2.72 -10.17
CA SER A 239 4.18 -2.06 -10.32
C SER A 239 3.94 -1.04 -9.19
N TYR A 240 2.94 -0.17 -9.39
CA TYR A 240 2.55 0.85 -8.43
C TYR A 240 1.08 0.74 -8.00
N PHE A 241 0.79 1.04 -6.74
CA PHE A 241 -0.58 1.03 -6.22
C PHE A 241 -0.93 2.25 -5.38
N THR A 242 -2.20 2.65 -5.41
CA THR A 242 -2.81 3.57 -4.46
C THR A 242 -4.16 3.00 -4.07
N LEU A 243 -4.31 2.58 -2.81
CA LEU A 243 -5.51 1.95 -2.26
C LEU A 243 -6.01 2.81 -1.09
N LYS A 244 -7.24 3.30 -1.16
CA LYS A 244 -7.81 4.21 -0.15
C LYS A 244 -9.27 3.90 0.16
N ASN A 245 -9.69 4.21 1.38
CA ASN A 245 -11.10 4.18 1.80
C ASN A 245 -11.80 2.82 1.61
N SER A 246 -11.06 1.71 1.70
CA SER A 246 -11.54 0.40 1.30
C SER A 246 -11.80 -0.54 2.46
N ARG A 247 -12.69 -1.50 2.23
CA ARG A 247 -13.04 -2.54 3.19
C ARG A 247 -12.71 -3.93 2.64
N PHE A 248 -12.14 -4.76 3.49
CA PHE A 248 -11.76 -6.12 3.19
C PHE A 248 -12.34 -7.01 4.28
N ASN A 249 -13.23 -7.94 3.93
CA ASN A 249 -13.95 -8.75 4.90
C ASN A 249 -13.98 -10.22 4.46
N ASP A 250 -13.67 -11.13 5.39
CA ASP A 250 -13.68 -12.58 5.16
C ASP A 250 -12.80 -12.97 3.97
N ILE A 251 -11.51 -12.67 4.05
CA ILE A 251 -10.56 -12.86 2.95
C ILE A 251 -9.34 -13.71 3.33
N GLY A 252 -8.66 -14.28 2.35
CA GLY A 252 -7.33 -14.87 2.57
C GLY A 252 -6.30 -13.82 2.99
N MET A 253 -5.84 -13.00 2.04
CA MET A 253 -4.90 -11.89 2.24
C MET A 253 -5.42 -10.62 1.55
N ALA A 254 -5.34 -9.47 2.23
CA ALA A 254 -5.78 -8.19 1.66
C ALA A 254 -4.80 -7.69 0.60
N LEU A 255 -3.52 -7.67 0.93
CA LEU A 255 -2.49 -7.05 0.10
C LEU A 255 -1.21 -7.86 0.06
N ASN A 256 -0.79 -8.23 -1.15
CA ASN A 256 0.51 -8.81 -1.43
C ASN A 256 1.33 -7.88 -2.32
N VAL A 257 2.52 -7.47 -1.87
CA VAL A 257 3.40 -6.59 -2.64
C VAL A 257 4.77 -7.23 -2.81
N LYS A 258 5.23 -7.42 -4.05
CA LYS A 258 6.56 -7.97 -4.34
C LYS A 258 7.33 -7.13 -5.35
N ASN A 259 8.49 -6.62 -4.94
CA ASN A 259 9.34 -5.74 -5.76
C ASN A 259 8.51 -4.62 -6.42
N SER A 260 7.63 -3.99 -5.63
CA SER A 260 6.64 -3.01 -6.07
C SER A 260 6.38 -2.03 -4.94
N ASN A 261 5.77 -0.89 -5.25
CA ASN A 261 5.58 0.22 -4.31
C ASN A 261 4.18 0.80 -4.37
N GLY A 262 3.79 1.51 -3.33
CA GLY A 262 2.52 2.21 -3.34
C GLY A 262 2.08 2.66 -1.98
N GLU A 263 0.82 3.07 -1.92
CA GLU A 263 0.17 3.54 -0.70
C GLU A 263 -1.09 2.74 -0.43
N PHE A 264 -1.27 2.32 0.83
CA PHE A 264 -2.50 1.74 1.33
C PHE A 264 -2.94 2.53 2.55
N ARG A 265 -4.07 3.24 2.44
CA ARG A 265 -4.51 4.17 3.47
C ARG A 265 -5.98 4.05 3.82
N ASP A 266 -6.31 4.49 5.03
CA ASP A 266 -7.69 4.79 5.46
C ASP A 266 -8.65 3.61 5.20
N SER A 267 -8.25 2.40 5.57
CA SER A 267 -8.93 1.16 5.15
C SER A 267 -9.01 0.15 6.28
N ASN A 268 -10.03 -0.71 6.20
CA ASN A 268 -10.33 -1.69 7.24
C ASN A 268 -10.23 -3.11 6.67
N ILE A 269 -9.50 -3.97 7.38
CA ILE A 269 -9.39 -5.39 7.09
C ILE A 269 -9.99 -6.15 8.28
N HIS A 270 -10.99 -6.97 8.03
CA HIS A 270 -11.68 -7.77 9.02
C HIS A 270 -11.66 -9.24 8.62
N ASN A 271 -11.41 -10.11 9.59
CA ASN A 271 -11.44 -11.56 9.48
C ASN A 271 -10.61 -12.12 8.30
N THR A 272 -9.30 -12.27 8.52
CA THR A 272 -8.43 -12.92 7.53
C THR A 272 -8.07 -14.35 7.88
N HIS A 273 -8.07 -15.22 6.87
CA HIS A 273 -7.68 -16.62 7.02
C HIS A 273 -6.20 -16.87 6.70
N GLN A 274 -5.51 -15.89 6.12
CA GLN A 274 -4.05 -15.83 5.95
C GLN A 274 -3.52 -14.50 6.47
N THR A 275 -2.23 -14.23 6.27
CA THR A 275 -1.62 -12.96 6.68
C THR A 275 -2.27 -11.82 5.89
N PRO A 276 -2.89 -10.83 6.56
CA PRO A 276 -3.57 -9.71 5.91
C PRO A 276 -2.71 -8.95 4.90
N ILE A 277 -1.45 -8.66 5.25
CA ILE A 277 -0.55 -7.85 4.43
C ILE A 277 0.83 -8.51 4.38
N ALA A 278 1.34 -8.72 3.16
CA ALA A 278 2.66 -9.27 2.91
C ALA A 278 3.48 -8.36 1.99
N LEU A 279 4.66 -7.97 2.44
CA LEU A 279 5.53 -6.97 1.80
C LEU A 279 6.92 -7.58 1.54
N PHE A 280 7.29 -7.69 0.27
CA PHE A 280 8.51 -8.37 -0.17
C PHE A 280 9.35 -7.53 -1.13
N GLY A 281 10.66 -7.65 -0.99
CA GLY A 281 11.65 -7.28 -2.00
C GLY A 281 12.31 -5.93 -1.77
N LYS A 282 13.57 -5.82 -2.23
CA LYS A 282 14.45 -4.65 -2.05
C LYS A 282 13.83 -3.33 -2.52
N GLY A 283 12.97 -3.40 -3.53
CA GLY A 283 12.29 -2.23 -4.07
C GLY A 283 11.12 -1.74 -3.23
N ASN A 284 10.66 -2.48 -2.22
CA ASN A 284 9.41 -2.20 -1.51
C ASN A 284 9.61 -1.19 -0.37
N SER A 285 9.24 0.06 -0.61
CA SER A 285 9.16 1.19 0.31
C SER A 285 7.72 1.67 0.51
N SER A 286 6.75 0.75 0.41
CA SER A 286 5.32 1.07 0.46
C SER A 286 4.92 1.78 1.76
N LEU A 287 3.96 2.69 1.67
CA LEU A 287 3.36 3.38 2.80
C LEU A 287 2.02 2.74 3.17
N ILE A 288 1.91 2.22 4.38
CA ILE A 288 0.69 1.71 4.98
C ILE A 288 0.31 2.65 6.12
N SER A 289 -0.84 3.31 6.06
CA SER A 289 -1.22 4.27 7.10
C SER A 289 -2.70 4.34 7.39
N ASN A 290 -3.11 4.51 8.64
CA ASN A 290 -4.53 4.55 9.02
C ASN A 290 -5.28 3.29 8.56
N VAL A 291 -4.63 2.13 8.70
CA VAL A 291 -5.23 0.83 8.39
C VAL A 291 -5.56 0.11 9.69
N SER A 292 -6.80 -0.36 9.83
CA SER A 292 -7.20 -1.22 10.93
C SER A 292 -7.28 -2.67 10.47
N ILE A 293 -6.63 -3.57 11.20
CA ILE A 293 -6.73 -5.01 11.00
C ILE A 293 -7.37 -5.59 12.25
N ASP A 294 -8.57 -6.13 12.11
CA ASP A 294 -9.27 -6.83 13.17
C ASP A 294 -9.42 -8.31 12.82
N THR A 295 -8.86 -9.15 13.67
CA THR A 295 -8.94 -10.61 13.61
C THR A 295 -8.15 -11.22 12.44
N SER A 296 -7.03 -11.85 12.78
CA SER A 296 -6.22 -12.69 11.88
C SER A 296 -5.86 -13.99 12.60
N LEU A 297 -6.05 -15.13 11.93
CA LEU A 297 -5.70 -16.45 12.47
C LEU A 297 -4.19 -16.73 12.47
N VAL A 298 -3.38 -15.88 11.83
CA VAL A 298 -1.94 -16.05 11.66
C VAL A 298 -1.21 -14.75 12.01
N PHE A 299 -0.14 -14.41 11.29
CA PHE A 299 0.56 -13.15 11.41
C PHE A 299 -0.32 -11.94 11.03
N GLY A 300 -0.03 -10.76 11.59
CA GLY A 300 -0.62 -9.49 11.17
C GLY A 300 0.00 -8.96 9.86
N ILE A 301 1.31 -8.72 9.85
CA ILE A 301 2.08 -8.27 8.68
C ILE A 301 3.38 -9.06 8.55
N ILE A 302 3.72 -9.47 7.33
CA ILE A 302 5.02 -10.07 6.97
C ILE A 302 5.83 -9.09 6.12
N ILE A 303 7.10 -8.90 6.48
CA ILE A 303 8.05 -8.01 5.80
C ILE A 303 9.37 -8.74 5.57
N ARG A 304 9.73 -9.02 4.31
CA ARG A 304 10.94 -9.80 3.96
C ARG A 304 11.68 -9.26 2.73
N ASP A 305 12.82 -9.89 2.44
CA ASP A 305 13.65 -9.68 1.25
C ASP A 305 14.12 -8.23 1.06
N LYS A 306 14.66 -7.61 2.11
CA LYS A 306 15.14 -6.22 2.13
C LYS A 306 14.04 -5.17 1.89
N ALA A 307 12.80 -5.48 2.22
CA ALA A 307 11.73 -4.49 2.17
C ALA A 307 11.92 -3.43 3.28
N SER A 308 11.60 -2.18 2.97
CA SER A 308 11.71 -1.03 3.88
C SER A 308 10.42 -0.19 3.88
N PRO A 309 9.24 -0.79 4.15
CA PRO A 309 7.99 -0.06 4.16
C PRO A 309 7.87 0.87 5.36
N GLN A 310 6.94 1.82 5.24
CA GLN A 310 6.54 2.77 6.26
C GLN A 310 5.14 2.41 6.75
N ILE A 311 4.98 2.12 8.04
CA ILE A 311 3.72 1.69 8.65
C ILE A 311 3.38 2.64 9.79
N PHE A 312 2.26 3.37 9.66
CA PHE A 312 1.95 4.49 10.54
C PHE A 312 0.49 4.57 10.96
N ASN A 313 0.24 4.81 12.26
CA ASN A 313 -1.11 5.05 12.76
C ASN A 313 -2.09 3.92 12.40
N CYS A 314 -1.63 2.67 12.54
CA CYS A 314 -2.44 1.48 12.25
C CYS A 314 -2.90 0.81 13.54
N SER A 315 -4.08 0.17 13.52
CA SER A 315 -4.55 -0.68 14.63
C SER A 315 -4.49 -2.14 14.23
N PHE A 316 -3.98 -2.99 15.11
CA PHE A 316 -3.93 -4.44 14.95
C PHE A 316 -4.61 -5.06 16.16
N GLU A 317 -5.77 -5.65 15.96
CA GLU A 317 -6.61 -6.21 17.01
C GLU A 317 -6.84 -7.70 16.77
N ASN A 318 -6.88 -8.47 17.85
CA ASN A 318 -7.19 -9.90 17.83
C ASN A 318 -6.28 -10.71 16.88
N ILE A 319 -4.99 -10.38 16.82
CA ILE A 319 -4.02 -11.15 16.02
C ILE A 319 -3.62 -12.41 16.78
N TYR A 320 -3.95 -13.59 16.26
CA TYR A 320 -3.75 -14.85 16.97
C TYR A 320 -2.28 -15.25 17.14
N ASP A 321 -1.43 -14.93 16.16
CA ASP A 321 -0.01 -15.24 16.23
C ASP A 321 0.82 -13.97 16.47
N HIS A 322 1.91 -13.77 15.72
CA HIS A 322 2.76 -12.60 15.80
C HIS A 322 2.18 -11.42 14.99
N CYS A 323 2.10 -10.22 15.57
CA CYS A 323 1.60 -9.05 14.83
C CYS A 323 2.53 -8.69 13.67
N PHE A 324 3.84 -8.60 13.90
CA PHE A 324 4.84 -8.33 12.86
C PHE A 324 5.87 -9.44 12.76
N SER A 325 6.11 -9.92 11.54
CA SER A 325 7.22 -10.82 11.20
C SER A 325 8.15 -10.14 10.22
N ILE A 326 9.36 -9.80 10.67
CA ILE A 326 10.31 -8.95 9.96
C ILE A 326 11.63 -9.71 9.78
N SER A 327 12.03 -9.96 8.54
CA SER A 327 13.21 -10.77 8.27
C SER A 327 14.00 -10.37 7.02
N ASP A 328 15.10 -11.07 6.79
CA ASP A 328 15.89 -11.05 5.56
C ASP A 328 16.36 -9.63 5.21
N PHE A 329 17.02 -9.01 6.19
CA PHE A 329 17.59 -7.65 6.10
C PHE A 329 16.57 -6.54 5.82
N SER A 330 15.29 -6.78 6.10
CA SER A 330 14.24 -5.76 6.00
C SER A 330 14.40 -4.68 7.07
N SER A 331 14.08 -3.44 6.72
CA SER A 331 14.28 -2.26 7.58
C SER A 331 13.05 -1.34 7.57
N PRO A 332 11.87 -1.82 8.02
CA PRO A 332 10.66 -1.00 8.04
C PRO A 332 10.73 0.07 9.12
N LEU A 333 9.97 1.15 8.92
CA LEU A 333 9.63 2.14 9.95
C LEU A 333 8.19 1.89 10.41
N ILE A 334 8.00 1.60 11.69
CA ILE A 334 6.71 1.26 12.28
C ILE A 334 6.44 2.21 13.46
N ALA A 335 5.42 3.07 13.34
CA ALA A 335 5.14 4.04 14.38
C ALA A 335 3.68 4.40 14.61
N TYR A 336 3.37 4.80 15.85
CA TYR A 336 2.03 5.22 16.27
C TYR A 336 0.95 4.14 16.10
N CYS A 337 1.33 2.87 16.14
CA CYS A 337 0.41 1.76 15.99
C CYS A 337 -0.09 1.26 17.34
N TYR A 338 -1.35 0.79 17.37
CA TYR A 338 -1.90 -0.03 18.44
C TYR A 338 -1.77 -1.51 18.06
N ILE A 339 -1.18 -2.33 18.92
CA ILE A 339 -0.89 -3.73 18.65
C ILE A 339 -1.46 -4.59 19.77
N SER A 340 -2.45 -5.41 19.46
CA SER A 340 -3.03 -6.41 20.34
C SER A 340 -2.92 -7.80 19.69
N SER A 341 -1.95 -8.59 20.15
CA SER A 341 -1.66 -9.94 19.63
C SER A 341 -1.62 -10.97 20.74
N HIS A 342 -2.04 -12.21 20.47
CA HIS A 342 -2.00 -13.29 21.45
C HIS A 342 -0.57 -13.83 21.70
N GLN A 343 0.32 -13.80 20.68
CA GLN A 343 1.72 -14.20 20.84
C GLN A 343 2.66 -13.00 20.94
N ASN A 344 3.37 -12.66 19.86
CA ASN A 344 4.39 -11.60 19.90
C ASN A 344 3.91 -10.34 19.19
N GLY A 345 4.23 -9.16 19.73
CA GLY A 345 4.08 -7.92 19.00
C GLY A 345 5.00 -7.91 17.77
N PHE A 346 6.29 -8.17 17.98
CA PHE A 346 7.30 -8.19 16.91
C PHE A 346 8.16 -9.45 16.96
N SER A 347 8.34 -10.09 15.81
CA SER A 347 9.29 -11.17 15.58
C SER A 347 10.30 -10.72 14.52
N ILE A 348 11.56 -10.53 14.93
CA ILE A 348 12.62 -9.89 14.13
C ILE A 348 13.79 -10.87 13.98
N PHE A 349 14.17 -11.24 12.76
CA PHE A 349 15.23 -12.22 12.54
C PHE A 349 15.99 -11.99 11.22
N ASN A 350 17.01 -12.80 10.94
CA ASN A 350 17.76 -12.78 9.67
C ASN A 350 18.30 -11.39 9.28
N GLY A 351 18.89 -10.67 10.24
CA GLY A 351 19.53 -9.37 10.00
C GLY A 351 18.58 -8.20 9.73
N ALA A 352 17.29 -8.36 10.02
CA ALA A 352 16.34 -7.26 9.95
C ALA A 352 16.68 -6.13 10.93
N THR A 353 16.42 -4.88 10.52
CA THR A 353 16.76 -3.65 11.26
C THR A 353 15.57 -2.67 11.28
N PRO A 354 14.43 -3.04 11.90
CA PRO A 354 13.27 -2.16 11.96
C PRO A 354 13.51 -0.96 12.91
N LEU A 355 12.90 0.18 12.57
CA LEU A 355 12.78 1.35 13.43
C LEU A 355 11.35 1.39 14.01
N ILE A 356 11.23 1.22 15.33
CA ILE A 356 9.94 1.04 16.02
C ILE A 356 9.74 2.19 17.01
N LEU A 357 8.73 3.03 16.80
CA LEU A 357 8.53 4.29 17.54
C LEU A 357 7.09 4.47 18.03
N TYR A 358 6.90 4.84 19.30
CA TYR A 358 5.58 5.29 19.80
C TYR A 358 4.42 4.29 19.56
N ASN A 359 4.65 2.99 19.72
CA ASN A 359 3.61 1.97 19.53
C ASN A 359 3.07 1.50 20.89
N GLU A 360 1.76 1.29 21.00
CA GLU A 360 1.15 0.63 22.15
C GLU A 360 1.09 -0.88 21.89
N ILE A 361 1.67 -1.68 22.78
CA ILE A 361 1.80 -3.13 22.56
C ILE A 361 1.18 -3.90 23.72
N LYS A 362 0.15 -4.68 23.39
CA LYS A 362 -0.52 -5.65 24.24
C LYS A 362 -0.29 -7.04 23.65
N ALA A 363 0.69 -7.74 24.20
CA ALA A 363 1.09 -9.06 23.71
C ALA A 363 1.61 -9.94 24.85
N LYS A 364 1.70 -11.26 24.62
CA LYS A 364 2.40 -12.17 25.53
C LYS A 364 3.90 -11.84 25.57
N THR A 365 4.48 -11.59 24.40
CA THR A 365 5.86 -11.12 24.26
C THR A 365 5.87 -9.86 23.41
N ALA A 366 6.48 -8.78 23.88
CA ALA A 366 6.57 -7.56 23.07
C ALA A 366 7.44 -7.75 21.82
N PHE A 367 8.63 -8.33 22.03
CA PHE A 367 9.68 -8.50 21.02
C PHE A 367 10.30 -9.89 21.15
N SER A 368 10.47 -10.58 20.02
CA SER A 368 11.27 -11.79 19.87
C SER A 368 12.31 -11.53 18.79
N CYS A 369 13.59 -11.51 19.17
CA CYS A 369 14.68 -11.15 18.28
C CYS A 369 15.72 -12.28 18.14
N LEU A 370 16.05 -12.63 16.89
CA LEU A 370 17.13 -13.53 16.50
C LEU A 370 17.95 -12.87 15.37
N THR A 371 18.68 -11.80 15.71
CA THR A 371 19.55 -11.11 14.75
C THR A 371 21.00 -11.11 15.24
N LEU A 372 21.90 -11.66 14.42
CA LEU A 372 23.34 -11.49 14.62
C LEU A 372 23.74 -10.08 14.18
N GLY A 373 24.22 -9.24 15.11
CA GLY A 373 24.94 -8.00 14.78
C GLY A 373 24.11 -6.80 14.28
N CYS A 374 22.80 -6.76 14.52
CA CYS A 374 21.93 -5.67 14.05
C CYS A 374 21.31 -4.89 15.23
N PRO A 375 21.51 -3.56 15.34
CA PRO A 375 20.86 -2.78 16.39
C PRO A 375 19.37 -2.64 16.09
N ILE A 376 18.52 -3.18 16.97
CA ILE A 376 17.11 -2.80 17.02
C ILE A 376 17.03 -1.45 17.74
N ILE A 377 16.44 -0.46 17.07
CA ILE A 377 16.17 0.85 17.67
C ILE A 377 14.68 0.91 18.02
N ALA A 378 14.37 0.59 19.27
CA ALA A 378 13.08 0.89 19.90
C ALA A 378 13.28 2.15 20.75
N MET A 379 12.61 3.25 20.42
CA MET A 379 12.76 4.53 21.15
C MET A 379 11.41 5.04 21.64
N ASN A 380 11.41 5.57 22.88
CA ASN A 380 10.41 6.42 23.56
C ASN A 380 8.93 5.95 23.57
N ASN A 381 8.35 5.87 24.77
CA ASN A 381 6.90 5.76 25.04
C ASN A 381 6.15 4.59 24.38
N CYS A 382 6.82 3.49 24.04
CA CYS A 382 6.08 2.25 23.76
C CYS A 382 5.48 1.75 25.08
N SER A 383 4.17 1.91 25.26
CA SER A 383 3.45 1.39 26.43
C SER A 383 3.34 -0.12 26.29
N LEU A 384 3.96 -0.86 27.20
CA LEU A 384 3.89 -2.32 27.23
C LEU A 384 2.88 -2.76 28.28
N CYS A 385 1.79 -3.39 27.84
CA CYS A 385 0.87 -4.11 28.73
C CYS A 385 1.13 -5.61 28.57
N MET A 386 1.86 -6.21 29.53
CA MET A 386 2.13 -7.65 29.50
C MET A 386 0.90 -8.44 29.96
N ILE A 387 0.48 -9.41 29.16
CA ILE A 387 -0.60 -10.34 29.53
C ILE A 387 -0.02 -11.36 30.52
N ASN A 388 -0.35 -11.20 31.80
CA ASN A 388 0.12 -12.06 32.87
C ASN A 388 -0.31 -13.52 32.63
N THR A 389 0.63 -14.44 32.37
CA THR A 389 0.35 -15.88 32.28
C THR A 389 1.23 -16.66 33.27
N PRO A 390 0.70 -17.62 34.05
CA PRO A 390 1.36 -18.08 35.26
C PRO A 390 2.62 -18.94 35.09
N ASN A 391 3.03 -19.30 33.87
CA ASN A 391 3.98 -20.41 33.65
C ASN A 391 5.08 -20.20 32.60
N ASN A 392 5.34 -18.97 32.14
CA ASN A 392 6.46 -18.73 31.23
C ASN A 392 7.56 -17.88 31.87
N LEU A 393 8.75 -18.46 31.93
CA LEU A 393 10.01 -17.77 32.20
C LEU A 393 10.12 -16.55 31.28
N ILE A 394 10.30 -15.40 31.91
CA ILE A 394 10.48 -14.10 31.29
C ILE A 394 11.98 -13.97 30.99
N ASP A 395 12.38 -14.04 29.72
CA ASP A 395 13.66 -13.48 29.27
C ASP A 395 13.42 -12.09 28.72
N LEU A 396 13.24 -11.16 29.65
CA LEU A 396 13.44 -9.73 29.45
C LEU A 396 14.27 -9.29 30.67
N GLU A 397 15.59 -9.12 30.49
CA GLU A 397 16.41 -8.44 31.49
C GLU A 397 15.96 -6.97 31.60
N PHE A 398 15.03 -6.71 32.51
CA PHE A 398 14.81 -5.39 33.06
C PHE A 398 15.79 -5.21 34.21
N ILE A 399 16.93 -4.55 33.96
CA ILE A 399 17.74 -4.00 35.04
C ILE A 399 17.16 -2.62 35.35
N ASP A 400 16.18 -2.57 36.24
CA ASP A 400 15.84 -1.33 36.91
C ASP A 400 16.74 -1.18 38.14
N TYR A 401 17.37 -0.02 38.29
CA TYR A 401 18.15 0.29 39.48
C TYR A 401 17.63 1.59 40.07
N THR A 402 17.37 1.57 41.37
CA THR A 402 16.97 2.78 42.08
C THR A 402 18.21 3.38 42.72
N GLN A 403 18.61 4.56 42.27
CA GLN A 403 19.61 5.38 42.96
C GLN A 403 18.93 6.17 44.08
N TYR A 404 19.39 5.99 45.31
CA TYR A 404 19.11 6.92 46.39
C TYR A 404 20.41 7.32 47.10
N LYS A 405 20.37 8.48 47.74
CA LYS A 405 21.42 8.90 48.66
C LYS A 405 21.04 8.43 50.05
N ASP A 406 21.93 7.69 50.70
CA ASP A 406 21.71 7.36 52.10
C ASP A 406 21.75 8.62 52.98
N GLU A 407 21.42 8.46 54.25
CA GLU A 407 21.42 9.51 55.27
C GLU A 407 22.78 10.21 55.46
N ASN A 408 23.86 9.67 54.88
CA ASN A 408 25.19 10.28 54.84
C ASN A 408 25.54 10.92 53.49
N GLY A 409 24.59 11.02 52.57
CA GLY A 409 24.78 11.60 51.23
C GLY A 409 25.54 10.71 50.25
N LYS A 410 25.79 9.44 50.59
CA LYS A 410 26.52 8.50 49.74
C LYS A 410 25.54 7.82 48.78
N GLU A 411 25.87 7.86 47.49
CA GLU A 411 25.08 7.18 46.45
C GLU A 411 25.10 5.67 46.69
N LYS A 412 23.94 5.07 46.91
CA LYS A 412 23.74 3.62 46.93
C LYS A 412 22.84 3.20 45.78
N ILE A 413 23.24 2.10 45.15
CA ILE A 413 22.47 1.42 44.10
C ILE A 413 21.87 0.18 44.75
N ILE A 414 20.54 0.09 44.78
CA ILE A 414 19.85 -1.17 45.11
C ILE A 414 19.30 -1.75 43.81
N PHE A 415 19.63 -3.02 43.57
CA PHE A 415 19.01 -3.86 42.56
C PHE A 415 17.77 -4.52 43.16
N ASP A 416 16.60 -4.30 42.59
CA ASP A 416 15.32 -4.71 43.20
C ASP A 416 14.94 -6.20 42.97
N SER A 417 15.93 -7.08 42.76
CA SER A 417 15.70 -8.52 42.53
C SER A 417 16.60 -9.45 43.34
N LEU A 418 17.20 -8.96 44.44
CA LEU A 418 18.08 -9.78 45.28
C LEU A 418 17.37 -10.91 46.06
N GLU A 419 16.03 -10.91 46.15
CA GLU A 419 15.30 -12.06 46.74
C GLU A 419 15.10 -13.21 45.74
N THR A 420 14.99 -12.95 44.45
CA THR A 420 14.86 -13.99 43.42
C THR A 420 16.18 -14.74 43.19
N LEU A 421 17.32 -14.09 43.46
CA LEU A 421 18.66 -14.69 43.36
C LEU A 421 18.99 -15.68 44.50
N LYS A 422 18.27 -15.67 45.62
CA LYS A 422 18.47 -16.66 46.70
C LYS A 422 17.98 -18.05 46.32
N HIS A 423 17.06 -18.18 45.36
CA HIS A 423 16.56 -19.48 44.88
C HIS A 423 17.52 -20.20 43.91
N TYR A 424 18.48 -19.48 43.33
CA TYR A 424 19.45 -20.05 42.38
C TYR A 424 20.74 -20.60 43.00
N LYS A 425 20.90 -20.51 44.34
CA LYS A 425 22.08 -21.06 45.04
C LYS A 425 22.11 -22.60 45.14
N ASN A 426 21.06 -23.30 44.68
CA ASN A 426 20.92 -24.75 44.88
C ASN A 426 21.02 -25.63 43.62
N TYR A 427 21.36 -25.08 42.44
CA TYR A 427 21.71 -25.91 41.28
C TYR A 427 23.18 -25.72 40.92
N GLY A 428 23.98 -26.68 41.35
CA GLY A 428 25.44 -26.61 41.33
C GLY A 428 26.04 -26.50 39.94
N LYS A 429 26.87 -25.47 39.75
CA LYS A 429 28.29 -25.57 39.44
C LYS A 429 28.89 -24.17 39.56
N ASN A 430 29.84 -24.04 40.48
CA ASN A 430 30.63 -22.83 40.67
C ASN A 430 31.57 -22.65 39.48
N GLU A 431 31.46 -21.55 38.73
CA GLU A 431 32.61 -20.95 38.03
C GLU A 431 32.33 -19.48 37.68
N PHE A 432 32.96 -18.60 38.48
CA PHE A 432 33.35 -17.20 38.28
C PHE A 432 32.64 -16.28 37.26
N MET A 433 31.77 -15.40 37.78
CA MET A 433 31.53 -14.06 37.22
C MET A 433 32.72 -13.15 37.52
N LYS A 434 33.31 -12.50 36.49
CA LYS A 434 34.32 -11.44 36.66
C LYS A 434 33.68 -10.08 36.41
N GLU A 435 33.58 -9.28 37.46
CA GLU A 435 33.13 -7.89 37.41
C GLU A 435 34.22 -7.02 36.74
N LEU A 436 33.97 -6.48 35.55
CA LEU A 436 34.82 -5.47 34.93
C LEU A 436 34.38 -4.09 35.42
N LYS A 437 35.19 -3.45 36.29
CA LYS A 437 34.97 -2.06 36.71
C LYS A 437 35.26 -1.11 35.54
N SER A 438 34.28 -0.28 35.21
CA SER A 438 34.40 0.85 34.28
C SER A 438 34.40 2.16 35.05
N ASP A 439 35.27 3.11 34.68
CA ASP A 439 35.39 4.44 35.30
C ASP A 439 34.31 5.45 34.82
N LYS A 440 33.25 5.00 34.14
CA LYS A 440 32.13 5.86 33.71
C LYS A 440 30.82 5.47 34.41
N LYS A 441 30.22 6.44 35.10
CA LYS A 441 29.07 6.29 36.03
C LYS A 441 27.74 5.77 35.43
N ASP A 442 27.64 5.55 34.11
CA ASP A 442 26.36 5.26 33.43
C ASP A 442 26.40 4.03 32.49
N GLU A 443 27.38 3.12 32.62
CA GLU A 443 27.48 1.94 31.76
C GLU A 443 27.60 0.65 32.59
N ILE A 444 26.72 -0.33 32.35
CA ILE A 444 26.84 -1.70 32.88
C ILE A 444 27.12 -2.64 31.70
N PHE A 445 28.10 -3.54 31.87
CA PHE A 445 28.43 -4.60 30.92
C PHE A 445 27.99 -5.95 31.49
N LEU A 446 27.25 -6.74 30.71
CA LEU A 446 27.02 -8.16 30.98
C LEU A 446 27.73 -8.99 29.91
N SER A 447 28.39 -10.05 30.36
CA SER A 447 29.27 -10.92 29.60
C SER A 447 28.84 -12.37 29.86
N PHE A 448 28.42 -13.07 28.81
CA PHE A 448 28.39 -14.53 28.79
C PHE A 448 29.46 -14.99 27.78
N GLU A 449 30.13 -16.11 28.05
CA GLU A 449 31.15 -16.65 27.13
C GLU A 449 30.51 -16.96 25.77
N GLY A 450 30.84 -16.11 24.78
CA GLY A 450 30.28 -16.11 23.43
C GLY A 450 29.85 -14.70 23.00
N ASP A 451 30.81 -13.91 22.50
CA ASP A 451 30.71 -12.61 21.80
C ASP A 451 29.58 -11.63 22.19
N ILE A 452 29.95 -10.63 22.99
CA ILE A 452 29.13 -9.58 23.62
C ILE A 452 28.79 -8.43 22.66
N TYR A 453 27.52 -7.97 22.58
CA TYR A 453 27.16 -6.64 22.01
C TYR A 453 26.01 -5.90 22.72
N ARG A 454 25.95 -4.59 22.46
CA ARG A 454 25.42 -3.47 23.27
C ARG A 454 23.93 -3.17 23.02
N LEU A 455 23.07 -3.26 24.04
CA LEU A 455 21.72 -2.65 24.07
C LEU A 455 21.82 -1.25 24.69
N ILE A 456 21.43 -0.20 23.97
CA ILE A 456 21.40 1.17 24.50
C ILE A 456 19.94 1.57 24.75
N PHE A 457 19.52 1.52 26.02
CA PHE A 457 18.29 2.17 26.47
C PHE A 457 18.63 3.61 26.89
N GLN A 458 18.14 4.62 26.17
CA GLN A 458 18.20 5.99 26.65
C GLN A 458 17.01 6.25 27.56
N GLN A 459 17.23 6.14 28.88
CA GLN A 459 16.28 6.64 29.89
C GLN A 459 16.07 8.14 29.69
N ASN A 460 14.82 8.58 29.67
CA ASN A 460 14.36 9.86 30.22
C ASN A 460 12.84 9.91 30.24
N GLY A 461 12.24 9.13 31.14
CA GLY A 461 10.86 9.29 31.55
C GLY A 461 10.75 8.76 32.97
N ARG A 462 10.41 9.62 33.94
CA ARG A 462 9.95 9.15 35.25
C ARG A 462 8.66 8.37 34.99
N LEU A 463 8.67 7.07 35.28
CA LEU A 463 7.42 6.33 35.48
C LEU A 463 6.80 6.86 36.77
N GLN A 464 5.73 7.65 36.64
CA GLN A 464 4.81 7.85 37.75
C GLN A 464 3.84 6.67 37.70
N TYR A 465 3.79 5.91 38.79
CA TYR A 465 2.74 4.94 39.04
C TYR A 465 1.39 5.67 38.97
N ILE A 466 0.60 5.38 37.93
CA ILE A 466 -0.81 5.77 37.86
C ILE A 466 -1.57 4.54 38.39
N PRO A 467 -2.13 4.59 39.62
CA PRO A 467 -3.00 3.52 40.09
C PRO A 467 -4.22 3.43 39.16
N PRO A 468 -4.90 2.28 39.10
CA PRO A 468 -6.13 2.17 38.34
C PRO A 468 -7.08 3.30 38.76
N LEU A 469 -7.59 4.03 37.76
CA LEU A 469 -8.72 4.92 37.93
C LEU A 469 -9.89 4.05 38.41
N ASN A 470 -10.07 3.97 39.73
CA ASN A 470 -11.40 3.74 40.27
C ASN A 470 -12.20 5.00 39.94
N ASP A 471 -13.33 4.79 39.28
CA ASP A 471 -14.38 5.77 39.10
C ASP A 471 -14.75 6.37 40.47
N GLU A 472 -14.18 7.54 40.80
CA GLU A 472 -14.63 8.52 41.81
C GLU A 472 -13.49 9.51 42.11
N CYS A 473 -13.13 10.37 41.15
CA CYS A 473 -12.33 11.55 41.48
C CYS A 473 -12.78 12.78 40.69
N GLU A 474 -13.74 13.50 41.27
CA GLU A 474 -14.17 14.84 40.83
C GLU A 474 -13.19 15.93 41.32
N CYS A 475 -11.94 15.89 40.86
CA CYS A 475 -10.95 16.90 41.24
C CYS A 475 -10.49 17.73 40.03
N LYS A 476 -10.79 19.04 40.07
CA LYS A 476 -10.43 20.07 39.08
C LYS A 476 -8.91 20.36 38.93
N CYS A 477 -8.01 19.55 39.48
CA CYS A 477 -6.56 19.80 39.42
C CYS A 477 -5.83 19.10 38.23
N CYS A 478 -6.38 18.02 37.67
CA CYS A 478 -5.68 17.16 36.70
C CYS A 478 -5.60 17.70 35.26
N LEU A 479 -6.25 18.83 34.96
CA LEU A 479 -6.44 19.31 33.57
C LEU A 479 -5.44 20.39 33.09
N LYS A 480 -4.33 20.68 33.81
CA LYS A 480 -3.51 21.87 33.50
C LYS A 480 -2.18 21.68 32.76
N HIS A 481 -1.70 20.47 32.47
CA HIS A 481 -0.30 20.30 31.99
C HIS A 481 -0.05 19.64 30.63
N ILE A 482 -1.06 19.40 29.79
CA ILE A 482 -0.82 19.01 28.39
C ILE A 482 -1.02 20.24 27.49
N LYS A 483 0.00 21.11 27.40
CA LYS A 483 0.12 22.02 26.27
C LYS A 483 0.88 21.29 25.17
N LYS A 484 0.18 20.91 24.10
CA LYS A 484 0.77 20.55 22.80
C LYS A 484 1.74 21.67 22.38
N PHE A 485 3.01 21.34 22.17
CA PHE A 485 3.97 22.29 21.63
C PHE A 485 3.82 22.30 20.11
N GLU A 486 2.94 23.17 19.60
CA GLU A 486 2.81 23.44 18.16
C GLU A 486 3.86 24.50 17.79
N ASN A 487 4.97 24.08 17.19
CA ASN A 487 5.85 25.04 16.52
C ASN A 487 5.40 25.15 15.06
N GLU A 488 5.03 26.35 14.63
CA GLU A 488 4.78 26.63 13.21
C GLU A 488 6.05 26.29 12.40
N CYS A 489 5.86 25.52 11.32
CA CYS A 489 6.98 25.02 10.55
C CYS A 489 7.86 26.18 10.04
N ASN A 490 9.19 26.02 10.13
CA ASN A 490 10.21 27.03 9.81
C ASN A 490 10.35 28.22 10.78
N LYS A 491 9.84 28.19 12.01
CA LYS A 491 10.12 29.22 13.03
C LYS A 491 11.04 28.73 14.15
N CYS A 492 11.88 29.64 14.65
CA CYS A 492 12.77 29.42 15.77
C CYS A 492 11.98 29.38 17.07
N VAL A 493 12.16 28.33 17.86
CA VAL A 493 11.41 28.11 19.11
C VAL A 493 11.64 29.18 20.18
N ASN A 494 12.71 29.96 20.09
CA ASN A 494 13.02 31.00 21.08
C ASN A 494 12.52 32.40 20.70
N CYS A 495 12.54 32.73 19.41
CA CYS A 495 12.32 34.11 18.94
C CYS A 495 11.31 34.23 17.80
N GLY A 496 10.79 33.12 17.29
CA GLY A 496 9.80 33.10 16.21
C GLY A 496 10.32 33.46 14.80
N LYS A 497 11.59 33.87 14.65
CA LYS A 497 12.23 34.13 13.35
C LYS A 497 12.40 32.85 12.52
N LYS A 498 12.69 32.96 11.21
CA LYS A 498 12.95 31.80 10.35
C LYS A 498 14.04 30.89 10.95
N SER A 499 13.74 29.61 11.16
CA SER A 499 14.74 28.63 11.59
C SER A 499 15.60 28.19 10.41
N ASN A 500 16.91 28.06 10.63
CA ASN A 500 17.87 27.61 9.63
C ASN A 500 18.96 26.69 10.19
N ILE A 501 18.84 26.32 11.47
CA ILE A 501 19.76 25.44 12.18
C ILE A 501 19.14 24.06 12.37
N LEU A 502 19.90 23.05 11.97
CA LEU A 502 19.60 21.65 12.15
C LEU A 502 20.18 21.12 13.48
N CYS A 503 19.37 20.42 14.27
CA CYS A 503 19.79 19.81 15.52
C CYS A 503 20.21 18.35 15.32
N SER A 504 21.47 18.02 15.55
CA SER A 504 21.96 16.64 15.44
C SER A 504 21.75 15.87 16.76
N PRO A 505 21.30 14.59 16.72
CA PRO A 505 21.07 13.76 15.53
C PRO A 505 19.64 13.82 14.95
N CYS A 506 18.70 14.50 15.62
CA CYS A 506 17.27 14.45 15.26
C CYS A 506 16.88 15.17 13.96
N ALA A 507 17.80 15.94 13.37
CA ALA A 507 17.65 16.73 12.16
C ALA A 507 16.52 17.79 12.17
N HIS A 508 15.92 18.11 13.32
CA HIS A 508 14.89 19.14 13.41
C HIS A 508 15.46 20.55 13.20
N LYS A 509 14.79 21.33 12.35
CA LYS A 509 15.12 22.72 11.97
C LYS A 509 14.36 23.71 12.87
N ILE A 510 14.85 23.96 14.08
CA ILE A 510 14.08 24.63 15.14
C ILE A 510 14.75 25.86 15.76
N TYR A 511 16.00 26.17 15.41
CA TYR A 511 16.69 27.37 15.87
C TYR A 511 17.11 28.26 14.69
N CYS A 512 17.30 29.55 14.94
CA CYS A 512 18.00 30.47 14.04
C CYS A 512 19.45 30.66 14.49
N GLU A 513 20.32 31.08 13.58
CA GLU A 513 21.73 31.36 13.86
C GLU A 513 21.95 32.30 15.05
N GLU A 514 21.21 33.41 15.13
CA GLU A 514 21.33 34.38 16.23
C GLU A 514 21.09 33.72 17.60
N CYS A 515 20.07 32.85 17.71
CA CYS A 515 19.77 32.18 18.97
C CYS A 515 20.83 31.16 19.37
N VAL A 516 21.44 30.48 18.39
CA VAL A 516 22.56 29.56 18.64
C VAL A 516 23.80 30.33 19.08
N GLN A 517 24.13 31.44 18.43
CA GLN A 517 25.26 32.30 18.79
C GLN A 517 25.10 32.89 20.21
N GLN A 518 23.87 33.21 20.61
CA GLN A 518 23.53 33.65 21.98
C GLN A 518 23.49 32.52 23.01
N LYS A 519 23.87 31.28 22.63
CA LYS A 519 23.79 30.07 23.48
C LYS A 519 22.40 29.80 24.05
N LYS A 520 21.34 30.25 23.38
CA LYS A 520 19.94 29.94 23.71
C LYS A 520 19.55 28.62 23.04
N VAL A 521 20.26 27.53 23.32
CA VAL A 521 19.95 26.21 22.77
C VAL A 521 19.70 25.29 23.95
N ALA A 522 18.54 24.64 23.97
CA ALA A 522 18.26 23.65 25.00
C ALA A 522 19.17 22.42 24.82
N ASP A 523 19.55 21.77 25.92
CA ASP A 523 20.36 20.54 25.87
C ASP A 523 19.64 19.39 25.14
N LYS A 524 18.30 19.47 25.04
CA LYS A 524 17.43 18.54 24.31
C LYS A 524 16.57 19.30 23.32
N CYS A 525 16.30 18.68 22.17
CA CYS A 525 15.40 19.21 21.16
C CYS A 525 13.98 19.35 21.71
N PRO A 526 13.36 20.55 21.72
CA PRO A 526 11.99 20.73 22.21
C PRO A 526 10.92 19.94 21.45
N LEU A 527 11.17 19.50 20.22
CA LEU A 527 10.21 18.72 19.42
C LEU A 527 10.25 17.22 19.68
N CYS A 528 11.44 16.65 19.90
CA CYS A 528 11.61 15.19 20.00
C CYS A 528 12.35 14.74 21.27
N HIS A 529 12.75 15.68 22.11
CA HIS A 529 13.46 15.49 23.37
C HIS A 529 14.82 14.76 23.28
N ILE A 530 15.31 14.50 22.05
CA ILE A 530 16.65 13.96 21.80
C ILE A 530 17.70 15.00 22.20
N LYS A 531 18.76 14.55 22.88
CA LYS A 531 19.91 15.40 23.25
C LYS A 531 20.54 16.02 22.00
N ILE A 532 20.70 17.34 22.00
CA ILE A 532 21.35 18.05 20.90
C ILE A 532 22.85 17.91 21.10
N VAL A 533 23.49 17.13 20.23
CA VAL A 533 24.94 16.91 20.25
C VAL A 533 25.66 18.01 19.48
N ALA A 534 25.06 18.48 18.39
CA ALA A 534 25.60 19.56 17.57
C ALA A 534 24.46 20.33 16.92
N THR A 535 24.73 21.60 16.63
CA THR A 535 23.87 22.46 15.82
C THR A 535 24.61 22.85 14.55
N THR A 536 23.96 22.69 13.40
CA THR A 536 24.60 22.92 12.10
C THR A 536 23.69 23.79 11.24
N PRO A 537 24.17 24.92 10.68
CA PRO A 537 23.40 25.70 9.72
C PRO A 537 23.17 24.88 8.45
N ILE A 538 22.01 25.06 7.82
CA ILE A 538 21.70 24.43 6.53
C ILE A 538 22.13 25.36 5.40
N TYR A 539 22.96 24.85 4.50
CA TYR A 539 23.41 25.56 3.30
C TYR A 539 22.58 25.08 2.09
N GLU A 540 21.66 25.93 1.63
CA GLU A 540 20.68 25.63 0.57
C GLU A 540 20.96 26.40 -0.74
N ASN A 541 22.23 26.58 -1.11
CA ASN A 541 22.63 27.44 -2.24
C ASN A 541 22.73 26.69 -3.60
N PHE A 542 22.08 25.53 -3.73
CA PHE A 542 22.22 24.67 -4.91
C PHE A 542 20.87 24.51 -5.61
N GLU A 543 20.78 24.93 -6.86
CA GLU A 543 19.59 24.73 -7.71
C GLU A 543 19.52 23.31 -8.27
N GLU A 544 20.68 22.69 -8.49
CA GLU A 544 20.85 21.35 -9.08
C GLU A 544 21.77 20.47 -8.22
N CYS A 545 21.61 19.16 -8.32
CA CYS A 545 22.44 18.18 -7.62
C CYS A 545 23.88 18.29 -8.07
N ALA A 546 24.81 18.46 -7.12
CA ALA A 546 26.25 18.58 -7.36
C ALA A 546 26.94 17.31 -7.91
N ILE A 547 26.17 16.27 -8.24
CA ILE A 547 26.67 14.98 -8.75
C ILE A 547 26.04 14.67 -10.11
N CYS A 548 24.71 14.54 -10.19
CA CYS A 548 24.06 14.23 -11.46
C CYS A 548 23.74 15.47 -12.31
N TYR A 549 23.67 16.68 -11.73
CA TYR A 549 23.22 17.90 -12.40
C TYR A 549 21.78 17.84 -12.99
N ASP A 550 21.07 16.74 -12.82
CA ASP A 550 19.74 16.52 -13.42
C ASP A 550 18.58 16.76 -12.42
N ALA A 551 18.80 16.51 -11.14
CA ALA A 551 17.76 16.55 -10.11
C ALA A 551 18.00 17.69 -9.11
N LYS A 552 16.93 18.23 -8.51
CA LYS A 552 17.06 19.24 -7.45
C LYS A 552 17.60 18.62 -6.16
N PRO A 553 18.46 19.33 -5.40
CA PRO A 553 18.91 18.86 -4.10
C PRO A 553 17.76 18.75 -3.09
N ASP A 554 17.57 17.55 -2.55
CA ASP A 554 16.53 17.22 -1.58
C ASP A 554 17.07 16.48 -0.34
N VAL A 555 18.39 16.27 -0.24
CA VAL A 555 19.03 15.68 0.95
C VAL A 555 19.97 16.67 1.64
N VAL A 556 19.91 16.71 2.97
CA VAL A 556 20.94 17.34 3.80
C VAL A 556 21.90 16.30 4.38
N PHE A 557 23.18 16.61 4.26
CA PHE A 557 24.25 15.85 4.90
C PHE A 557 24.42 16.27 6.37
N LEU A 558 24.29 15.30 7.28
CA LEU A 558 24.43 15.55 8.71
C LEU A 558 25.89 15.87 9.07
N LEU A 559 26.09 16.69 10.11
CA LEU A 559 27.35 17.32 10.56
C LEU A 559 27.81 18.55 9.75
N CYS A 560 27.68 18.55 8.43
CA CYS A 560 28.10 19.70 7.60
C CYS A 560 26.95 20.57 7.09
N GLY A 561 25.70 20.08 7.09
CA GLY A 561 24.51 20.86 6.79
C GLY A 561 24.31 21.21 5.30
N HIS A 562 25.14 20.69 4.39
CA HIS A 562 25.00 20.98 2.96
C HIS A 562 23.82 20.24 2.35
N LYS A 563 22.93 21.01 1.69
CA LYS A 563 21.84 20.49 0.86
C LYS A 563 22.24 20.56 -0.62
N CYS A 564 23.10 19.66 -1.07
CA CYS A 564 23.74 19.75 -2.38
C CYS A 564 23.49 18.55 -3.31
N CYS A 565 22.79 17.50 -2.85
CA CYS A 565 22.56 16.28 -3.65
C CYS A 565 21.09 15.87 -3.65
N CYS A 566 20.65 15.22 -4.73
CA CYS A 566 19.43 14.42 -4.74
C CYS A 566 19.61 13.15 -3.91
N HIS A 567 18.51 12.49 -3.55
CA HIS A 567 18.50 11.31 -2.70
C HIS A 567 19.39 10.17 -3.21
N GLU A 568 19.27 9.81 -4.48
CA GLU A 568 20.05 8.71 -5.08
C GLU A 568 21.56 8.98 -5.03
N CYS A 569 21.99 10.18 -5.43
CA CYS A 569 23.40 10.56 -5.39
C CYS A 569 23.93 10.68 -3.95
N ALA A 570 23.08 11.11 -3.00
CA ALA A 570 23.44 11.20 -1.59
C ALA A 570 23.66 9.82 -0.96
N GLU A 571 22.84 8.81 -1.28
CA GLU A 571 23.02 7.43 -0.83
C GLU A 571 24.32 6.81 -1.37
N GLN A 572 24.60 7.03 -2.67
CA GLN A 572 25.86 6.59 -3.27
C GLN A 572 27.06 7.26 -2.58
N THR A 573 26.96 8.55 -2.28
CA THR A 573 28.01 9.30 -1.58
C THR A 573 28.25 8.75 -0.17
N LEU A 574 27.20 8.43 0.58
CA LEU A 574 27.29 7.83 1.91
C LEU A 574 27.92 6.44 1.88
N THR A 575 27.73 5.71 0.78
CA THR A 575 28.23 4.33 0.64
C THR A 575 29.69 4.30 0.18
N ILE A 576 30.05 5.11 -0.81
CA ILE A 576 31.34 5.03 -1.50
C ILE A 576 32.39 5.94 -0.86
N ASN A 577 32.11 7.25 -0.78
CA ASN A 577 33.11 8.26 -0.42
C ASN A 577 33.01 8.70 1.05
N LYS A 578 31.83 8.57 1.68
CA LYS A 578 31.51 9.02 3.05
C LYS A 578 31.93 10.47 3.32
N LYS A 579 31.98 11.30 2.28
CA LYS A 579 32.38 12.71 2.36
C LYS A 579 31.44 13.58 1.54
N CYS A 580 31.11 14.76 2.06
CA CYS A 580 30.32 15.74 1.34
C CYS A 580 31.06 16.20 0.07
N PRO A 581 30.43 16.22 -1.11
CA PRO A 581 31.06 16.63 -2.37
C PRO A 581 31.48 18.10 -2.39
N VAL A 582 30.82 18.95 -1.58
CA VAL A 582 31.07 20.40 -1.55
C VAL A 582 32.19 20.77 -0.58
N CYS A 583 32.13 20.27 0.66
CA CYS A 583 33.06 20.68 1.72
C CYS A 583 34.04 19.58 2.16
N ASN A 584 33.97 18.40 1.55
CA ASN A 584 34.81 17.23 1.85
C ASN A 584 34.75 16.72 3.31
N SER A 585 33.79 17.21 4.11
CA SER A 585 33.58 16.79 5.50
C SER A 585 33.04 15.36 5.57
N LYS A 586 33.47 14.58 6.57
CA LYS A 586 32.99 13.22 6.80
C LYS A 586 31.49 13.20 7.08
N LEU A 587 30.78 12.27 6.46
CA LEU A 587 29.36 12.05 6.63
C LEU A 587 29.11 10.98 7.69
N SER A 588 28.22 11.26 8.64
CA SER A 588 27.72 10.26 9.59
C SER A 588 26.39 9.66 9.17
N ALA A 589 25.54 10.45 8.51
CA ALA A 589 24.25 10.05 7.96
C ALA A 589 23.74 11.14 7.01
N ILE A 590 22.68 10.81 6.26
CA ILE A 590 21.99 11.71 5.35
C ILE A 590 20.52 11.80 5.74
N ARG A 591 19.86 12.93 5.46
CA ARG A 591 18.42 13.10 5.73
C ARG A 591 17.73 13.71 4.51
N HIS A 592 16.73 13.01 4.01
CA HIS A 592 15.86 13.53 2.95
C HIS A 592 14.93 14.60 3.51
N ILE A 593 14.85 15.72 2.80
CA ILE A 593 14.01 16.88 3.09
C ILE A 593 12.89 16.86 2.06
N PHE A 594 11.74 16.38 2.48
CA PHE A 594 10.53 16.53 1.70
C PHE A 594 10.14 18.01 1.64
N PRO A 595 9.84 18.56 0.46
CA PRO A 595 9.16 19.84 0.39
C PRO A 595 7.82 19.70 1.12
N ILE A 596 7.53 20.66 2.00
CA ILE A 596 6.24 20.78 2.70
C ILE A 596 5.25 21.45 1.76
#